data_AF-A0A382MBC2-F1
#
_entry.id   AF-A0A382MBC2-F1
#
_cell.length_a   1.000
_cell.length_b   1.000
_cell.length_c   1.000
_cell.angle_alpha   90.00
_cell.angle_beta   90.00
_cell.angle_gamma   90.00
#
_symmetry.space_group_name_H-M   'P 1'
#
loop_
_entity.id
_entity.type
_entity.pdbx_description
1 polymer ?
#
loop_
_entity_poly.entity_id
_entity_poly.type
_entity_poly.pdbx_seq_one_letter_code
_entity_poly.pdbx_strand_id
1 'polypeptide(L)'
;MLYRTYRYSQWDGSQRIFEFDADQLMDLLSDDILNHGDVLQALRDMMRQGMQDRDGQQMPGLRELMEQLKNQRREQLQQHNMDSVVDDLKERLGDIVKTERQGINRRLDEASEQVENDESDDKSQQESLLDLLKKRADNNQEKLDALPESPAGQIKELLEYDFMDPEAQQKFQDLLDQLKSQMAQNMGQQMMDQVQGMSEDDMAASREMMQAINQMIGDKLAGREPDFDGFMQNFGQNFGDNPPQSFEELMEQLQQQLAQMQSMLDSMSPEARREMEDALA
;
A
#
# COMPACT_ATOMS: atom_id res chain seq x y z
N MET A 1 30.87 -0.43 21.27
CA MET A 1 29.91 0.30 20.42
C MET A 1 30.09 1.78 20.71
N LEU A 2 30.60 2.56 19.76
CA LEU A 2 30.75 4.01 19.90
C LEU A 2 29.60 4.65 19.13
N TYR A 3 28.64 5.24 19.84
CA TYR A 3 27.56 6.02 19.22
C TYR A 3 28.14 7.36 18.76
N ARG A 4 28.11 7.63 17.45
CA ARG A 4 28.35 8.98 16.91
C ARG A 4 27.13 9.83 17.21
N THR A 5 27.27 10.78 18.12
CA THR A 5 26.28 11.82 18.40
C THR A 5 26.34 12.88 17.30
N TYR A 6 25.29 12.98 16.49
CA TYR A 6 25.15 14.03 15.49
C TYR A 6 24.45 15.23 16.13
N ARG A 7 25.11 16.39 16.11
CA ARG A 7 24.60 17.64 16.66
C ARG A 7 24.19 18.53 15.51
N TYR A 8 22.89 18.69 15.32
CA TYR A 8 22.32 19.59 14.31
C TYR A 8 22.36 21.03 14.84
N SER A 9 22.87 21.95 14.02
CA SER A 9 22.84 23.39 14.27
C SER A 9 22.15 24.09 13.11
N GLN A 10 21.47 25.19 13.43
CA GLN A 10 20.83 26.04 12.43
C GLN A 10 21.90 26.65 11.51
N TRP A 11 21.61 26.74 10.21
CA TRP A 11 22.56 27.27 9.21
C TRP A 11 22.81 28.76 9.44
N ASP A 12 24.00 29.11 9.91
CA ASP A 12 24.39 30.48 10.27
C ASP A 12 25.36 31.11 9.26
N GLY A 13 25.64 30.41 8.14
CA GLY A 13 26.54 30.87 7.09
C GLY A 13 28.03 30.83 7.44
N SER A 14 28.41 30.43 8.66
CA SER A 14 29.81 30.29 9.08
C SER A 14 30.42 28.94 8.72
N GLN A 15 29.58 28.00 8.31
CA GLN A 15 29.95 26.62 8.00
C GLN A 15 30.58 26.54 6.61
N ARG A 16 31.90 26.32 6.55
CA ARG A 16 32.65 26.12 5.31
C ARG A 16 32.53 24.66 4.88
N ILE A 17 31.63 24.37 3.96
CA ILE A 17 31.37 23.00 3.46
C ILE A 17 32.21 22.70 2.21
N PHE A 18 32.72 23.74 1.54
CA PHE A 18 33.49 23.62 0.32
C PHE A 18 34.80 24.40 0.44
N GLU A 19 35.94 23.69 0.43
CA GLU A 19 37.26 24.30 0.24
C GLU A 19 37.56 24.35 -1.25
N PHE A 20 37.02 25.35 -1.95
CA PHE A 20 37.42 25.62 -3.33
C PHE A 20 38.65 26.51 -3.34
N ASP A 21 39.69 26.11 -4.06
CA ASP A 21 40.85 26.94 -4.33
C ASP A 21 40.52 27.94 -5.45
N ALA A 22 40.71 29.24 -5.22
CA ALA A 22 40.21 30.30 -6.10
C ALA A 22 40.81 30.24 -7.52
N ASP A 23 42.03 29.72 -7.63
CA ASP A 23 42.73 29.55 -8.91
C ASP A 23 42.14 28.40 -9.75
N GLN A 24 41.56 27.37 -9.11
CA GLN A 24 40.93 26.24 -9.79
C GLN A 24 39.56 26.61 -10.39
N LEU A 25 38.84 27.53 -9.74
CA LEU A 25 37.60 28.09 -10.28
C LEU A 25 37.84 28.93 -11.53
N MET A 26 38.97 29.63 -11.62
CA MET A 26 39.28 30.50 -12.77
C MET A 26 39.64 29.72 -14.04
N ASP A 27 40.35 28.60 -13.93
CA ASP A 27 40.73 27.76 -15.08
C ASP A 27 39.50 27.11 -15.73
N LEU A 28 38.55 26.63 -14.91
CA LEU A 28 37.31 25.99 -15.36
C LEU A 28 36.30 26.99 -15.95
N LEU A 29 36.27 28.21 -15.44
CA LEU A 29 35.43 29.27 -16.01
C LEU A 29 35.97 29.77 -17.34
N SER A 30 37.28 29.69 -17.59
CA SER A 30 37.89 30.22 -18.82
C SER A 30 37.44 29.48 -20.09
N ASP A 31 37.22 28.17 -20.03
CA ASP A 31 36.77 27.38 -21.19
C ASP A 31 35.29 27.64 -21.55
N ASP A 32 34.44 27.93 -20.56
CA ASP A 32 32.99 28.10 -20.75
C ASP A 32 32.59 29.57 -20.99
N ILE A 33 33.34 30.52 -20.41
CA ILE A 33 33.24 31.96 -20.71
C ILE A 33 33.54 32.23 -22.18
N LEU A 34 34.45 31.48 -22.80
CA LEU A 34 34.81 31.62 -24.22
C LEU A 34 33.70 31.14 -25.17
N ASN A 35 32.82 30.22 -24.75
CA ASN A 35 31.77 29.66 -25.60
C ASN A 35 30.39 30.35 -25.42
N HIS A 36 29.99 30.76 -24.21
CA HIS A 36 28.64 31.30 -23.98
C HIS A 36 28.55 32.54 -23.07
N GLY A 37 29.66 33.00 -22.47
CA GLY A 37 29.74 34.34 -21.86
C GLY A 37 28.96 34.60 -20.57
N ASP A 38 28.36 33.60 -19.91
CA ASP A 38 27.61 33.82 -18.65
C ASP A 38 28.01 32.85 -17.53
N VAL A 39 28.87 33.35 -16.64
CA VAL A 39 29.43 32.63 -15.46
C VAL A 39 28.33 32.18 -14.49
N LEU A 40 27.23 32.94 -14.38
CA LEU A 40 26.13 32.61 -13.48
C LEU A 40 25.33 31.41 -13.97
N GLN A 41 25.33 31.16 -15.28
CA GLN A 41 24.63 30.04 -15.88
C GLN A 41 25.43 28.74 -15.69
N ALA A 42 26.75 28.77 -15.89
CA ALA A 42 27.65 27.66 -15.62
C ALA A 42 27.64 27.24 -14.14
N LEU A 43 27.68 28.20 -13.20
CA LEU A 43 27.54 27.93 -11.76
C LEU A 43 26.18 27.31 -11.40
N ARG A 44 25.11 27.75 -12.06
CA ARG A 44 23.76 27.22 -11.83
C ARG A 44 23.64 25.79 -12.34
N ASP A 45 24.18 25.50 -13.52
CA ASP A 45 24.12 24.16 -14.10
C ASP A 45 25.03 23.19 -13.34
N MET A 46 26.20 23.64 -12.89
CA MET A 46 27.07 22.90 -11.97
C MET A 46 26.37 22.53 -10.65
N MET A 47 25.69 23.49 -10.00
CA MET A 47 24.93 23.21 -8.78
C MET A 47 23.74 22.27 -9.01
N ARG A 48 23.20 22.24 -10.24
CA ARG A 48 22.02 21.42 -10.59
C ARG A 48 22.37 19.99 -10.94
N GLN A 49 23.45 19.79 -11.68
CA GLN A 49 23.88 18.49 -12.22
C GLN A 49 25.00 17.82 -11.43
N GLY A 50 25.68 18.54 -10.52
CA GLY A 50 26.85 18.02 -9.83
C GLY A 50 28.14 18.23 -10.64
N MET A 51 29.27 18.04 -9.98
CA MET A 51 30.61 18.24 -10.54
C MET A 51 31.39 16.92 -10.45
N GLN A 52 32.27 16.67 -11.41
CA GLN A 52 33.29 15.63 -11.26
C GLN A 52 34.60 16.28 -10.82
N ASP A 53 35.11 15.86 -9.66
CA ASP A 53 36.41 16.30 -9.16
C ASP A 53 37.55 15.67 -10.00
N ARG A 54 38.75 16.23 -9.93
CA ARG A 54 39.93 15.78 -10.70
C ARG A 54 40.36 14.35 -10.37
N ASP A 55 39.98 13.84 -9.20
CA ASP A 55 40.14 12.44 -8.79
C ASP A 55 39.04 11.50 -9.34
N GLY A 56 38.15 12.01 -10.21
CA GLY A 56 37.04 11.25 -10.79
C GLY A 56 35.84 11.07 -9.86
N GLN A 57 35.88 11.63 -8.64
CA GLN A 57 34.79 11.56 -7.68
C GLN A 57 33.66 12.52 -8.08
N GLN A 58 32.47 11.98 -8.26
CA GLN A 58 31.28 12.73 -8.64
C GLN A 58 30.68 13.35 -7.37
N MET A 59 30.70 14.69 -7.27
CA MET A 59 30.00 15.42 -6.23
C MET A 59 28.50 15.49 -6.56
N PRO A 60 27.63 15.05 -5.64
CA PRO A 60 26.19 15.08 -5.85
C PRO A 60 25.69 16.50 -6.11
N GLY A 61 24.87 16.68 -7.15
CA GLY A 61 24.19 17.95 -7.38
C GLY A 61 23.13 18.25 -6.32
N LEU A 62 22.63 19.49 -6.27
CA LEU A 62 21.52 19.86 -5.38
C LEU A 62 20.27 19.01 -5.61
N ARG A 63 20.04 18.54 -6.83
CA ARG A 63 18.92 17.65 -7.16
C ARG A 63 19.06 16.29 -6.48
N GLU A 64 20.27 15.75 -6.49
CA GLU A 64 20.60 14.45 -5.91
C GLU A 64 20.63 14.50 -4.38
N LEU A 65 21.15 15.59 -3.80
CA LEU A 65 21.03 15.87 -2.36
C LEU A 65 19.58 16.04 -1.92
N MET A 66 18.74 16.71 -2.72
CA MET A 66 17.32 16.86 -2.45
C MET A 66 16.57 15.52 -2.56
N GLU A 67 16.94 14.66 -3.51
CA GLU A 67 16.41 13.31 -3.62
C GLU A 67 16.84 12.43 -2.44
N GLN A 68 18.11 12.46 -2.05
CA GLN A 68 18.61 11.78 -0.86
C GLN A 68 17.89 12.25 0.40
N LEU A 69 17.70 13.56 0.58
CA LEU A 69 16.99 14.12 1.73
C LEU A 69 15.51 13.74 1.73
N LYS A 70 14.86 13.71 0.56
CA LYS A 70 13.49 13.22 0.40
C LYS A 70 13.37 11.74 0.73
N ASN A 71 14.32 10.92 0.30
CA ASN A 71 14.35 9.48 0.56
C ASN A 71 14.58 9.20 2.04
N GLN A 72 15.55 9.88 2.65
CA GLN A 72 15.85 9.78 4.08
C GLN A 72 14.67 10.24 4.95
N ARG A 73 13.95 11.30 4.53
CA ARG A 73 12.71 11.73 5.18
C ARG A 73 11.61 10.66 5.07
N ARG A 74 11.43 10.04 3.90
CA ARG A 74 10.44 8.97 3.71
C ARG A 74 10.76 7.77 4.61
N GLU A 75 12.02 7.36 4.69
CA GLU A 75 12.45 6.24 5.55
C GLU A 75 12.17 6.51 7.03
N GLN A 76 12.46 7.72 7.53
CA GLN A 76 12.17 8.07 8.93
C GLN A 76 10.66 8.15 9.21
N LEU A 77 9.87 8.69 8.29
CA LEU A 77 8.42 8.77 8.45
C LEU A 77 7.73 7.39 8.40
N GLN A 78 8.22 6.48 7.55
CA GLN A 78 7.69 5.11 7.49
C GLN A 78 7.95 4.36 8.80
N GLN A 79 9.14 4.48 9.40
CA GLN A 79 9.47 3.79 10.65
C GLN A 79 8.62 4.28 11.83
N HIS A 80 8.38 5.58 11.95
CA HIS A 80 7.63 6.14 13.09
C HIS A 80 6.10 6.02 12.93
N ASN A 81 5.56 6.06 11.70
CA ASN A 81 4.12 5.86 11.50
C ASN A 81 3.68 4.40 11.69
N MET A 82 4.54 3.42 11.41
CA MET A 82 4.18 2.00 11.57
C MET A 82 3.96 1.62 13.04
N ASP A 83 4.79 2.12 13.96
CA ASP A 83 4.67 1.82 15.39
C ASP A 83 3.37 2.43 15.98
N SER A 84 3.04 3.68 15.59
CA SER A 84 1.82 4.35 16.04
C SER A 84 0.54 3.69 15.54
N VAL A 85 0.52 3.19 14.30
CA VAL A 85 -0.67 2.50 13.74
C VAL A 85 -0.87 1.15 14.41
N VAL A 86 0.21 0.44 14.71
CA VAL A 86 0.16 -0.83 15.45
C VAL A 86 -0.31 -0.61 16.89
N ASP A 87 0.10 0.48 17.53
CA ASP A 87 -0.35 0.80 18.89
C ASP A 87 -1.82 1.24 18.94
N ASP A 88 -2.29 2.05 17.98
CA ASP A 88 -3.72 2.39 17.84
C ASP A 88 -4.56 1.12 17.63
N LEU A 89 -4.06 0.19 16.81
CA LEU A 89 -4.72 -1.10 16.58
C LEU A 89 -4.79 -1.94 17.86
N LYS A 90 -3.72 -2.02 18.65
CA LYS A 90 -3.72 -2.70 19.96
C LYS A 90 -4.74 -2.09 20.91
N GLU A 91 -4.80 -0.76 20.98
CA GLU A 91 -5.73 -0.06 21.86
C GLU A 91 -7.18 -0.38 21.48
N ARG A 92 -7.53 -0.30 20.20
CA ARG A 92 -8.88 -0.62 19.70
C ARG A 92 -9.25 -2.08 19.93
N LEU A 93 -8.32 -3.01 19.70
CA LEU A 93 -8.54 -4.44 19.98
C LEU A 93 -8.75 -4.67 21.48
N GLY A 94 -7.97 -4.00 22.33
CA GLY A 94 -8.15 -4.03 23.77
C GLY A 94 -9.54 -3.54 24.20
N ASP A 95 -10.02 -2.45 23.60
CA ASP A 95 -11.35 -1.91 23.86
C ASP A 95 -12.49 -2.82 23.40
N ILE A 96 -12.33 -3.50 22.26
CA ILE A 96 -13.27 -4.52 21.77
C ILE A 96 -13.34 -5.68 22.76
N VAL A 97 -12.19 -6.25 23.14
CA VAL A 97 -12.11 -7.36 24.11
C VAL A 97 -12.70 -6.97 25.46
N LYS A 98 -12.43 -5.74 25.92
CA LYS A 98 -12.99 -5.21 27.17
C LYS A 98 -14.51 -5.07 27.09
N THR A 99 -15.03 -4.54 25.98
CA THR A 99 -16.47 -4.39 25.74
C THR A 99 -17.15 -5.77 25.73
N GLU A 100 -16.54 -6.75 25.06
CA GLU A 100 -17.04 -8.13 25.03
C GLU A 100 -17.07 -8.75 26.44
N ARG A 101 -15.98 -8.65 27.21
CA ARG A 101 -15.94 -9.16 28.60
C ARG A 101 -17.03 -8.54 29.46
N GLN A 102 -17.25 -7.23 29.33
CA GLN A 102 -18.31 -6.52 30.05
C GLN A 102 -19.70 -6.95 29.58
N GLY A 103 -19.91 -7.15 28.27
CA GLY A 103 -21.18 -7.59 27.70
C GLY A 103 -21.54 -9.05 27.99
N ILE A 104 -20.53 -9.92 28.18
CA ILE A 104 -20.72 -11.28 28.70
C ILE A 104 -21.25 -11.21 30.13
N ASN A 105 -20.58 -10.48 31.03
CA ASN A 105 -20.98 -10.35 32.43
C ASN A 105 -22.38 -9.75 32.56
N ARG A 106 -22.66 -8.65 31.86
CA ARG A 106 -23.97 -8.00 31.87
C ARG A 106 -25.10 -8.96 31.50
N ARG A 107 -24.92 -9.80 30.46
CA ARG A 107 -25.94 -10.78 30.10
C ARG A 107 -26.06 -11.95 31.05
N LEU A 108 -24.96 -12.39 31.65
CA LEU A 108 -25.00 -13.41 32.69
C LEU A 108 -25.80 -12.92 33.89
N ASP A 109 -25.59 -11.66 34.28
CA ASP A 109 -26.29 -11.02 35.39
C ASP A 109 -27.78 -10.85 35.05
N GLU A 110 -28.11 -10.27 33.89
CA GLU A 110 -29.49 -10.10 33.42
C GLU A 110 -30.26 -11.45 33.32
N ALA A 111 -29.60 -12.48 32.79
CA ALA A 111 -30.20 -13.81 32.69
C ALA A 111 -30.38 -14.45 34.08
N SER A 112 -29.43 -14.26 35.00
CA SER A 112 -29.52 -14.79 36.37
C SER A 112 -30.66 -14.12 37.14
N GLU A 113 -30.77 -12.79 37.05
CA GLU A 113 -31.86 -12.02 37.66
C GLU A 113 -33.24 -12.43 37.10
N GLN A 114 -33.34 -12.72 35.81
CA GLN A 114 -34.59 -13.22 35.21
C GLN A 114 -35.02 -14.55 35.82
N VAL A 115 -34.11 -15.52 35.95
CA VAL A 115 -34.42 -16.83 36.55
C VAL A 115 -34.74 -16.73 38.04
N GLU A 116 -34.08 -15.81 38.76
CA GLU A 116 -34.29 -15.62 40.20
C GLU A 116 -35.67 -15.00 40.49
N ASN A 117 -36.10 -14.04 39.66
CA ASN A 117 -37.39 -13.36 39.80
C ASN A 117 -38.59 -14.12 39.20
N ASP A 118 -38.34 -15.19 38.42
CA ASP A 118 -39.41 -16.01 37.85
C ASP A 118 -39.86 -17.10 38.86
N GLU A 119 -41.15 -17.05 39.22
CA GLU A 119 -41.84 -18.01 40.10
C GLU A 119 -42.76 -18.97 39.33
N SER A 120 -42.73 -18.95 37.99
CA SER A 120 -43.55 -19.84 37.16
C SER A 120 -43.02 -21.28 37.09
N ASP A 121 -43.87 -22.23 36.67
CA ASP A 121 -43.49 -23.65 36.44
C ASP A 121 -42.41 -23.83 35.34
N ASP A 122 -42.16 -22.80 34.53
CA ASP A 122 -41.14 -22.79 33.48
C ASP A 122 -39.71 -22.53 34.00
N LYS A 123 -39.54 -22.27 35.31
CA LYS A 123 -38.24 -22.02 35.95
C LYS A 123 -37.17 -23.07 35.63
N SER A 124 -37.55 -24.35 35.63
CA SER A 124 -36.63 -25.45 35.31
C SER A 124 -36.05 -25.39 33.89
N GLN A 125 -36.83 -24.90 32.93
CA GLN A 125 -36.38 -24.71 31.55
C GLN A 125 -35.43 -23.52 31.45
N GLN A 126 -35.73 -22.44 32.17
CA GLN A 126 -34.88 -21.25 32.22
C GLN A 126 -33.55 -21.50 32.92
N GLU A 127 -33.52 -22.29 34.00
CA GLU A 127 -32.28 -22.72 34.66
C GLU A 127 -31.35 -23.50 33.70
N SER A 128 -31.92 -24.36 32.85
CA SER A 128 -31.16 -25.08 31.82
C SER A 128 -30.57 -24.15 30.76
N LEU A 129 -31.34 -23.16 30.31
CA LEU A 129 -30.87 -22.11 29.40
C LEU A 129 -29.75 -21.27 30.01
N LEU A 130 -29.87 -20.93 31.30
CA LEU A 130 -28.85 -20.19 32.04
C LEU A 130 -27.54 -21.00 32.16
N ASP A 131 -27.63 -22.32 32.41
CA ASP A 131 -26.46 -23.21 32.45
C ASP A 131 -25.74 -23.28 31.10
N LEU A 132 -26.49 -23.36 29.99
CA LEU A 132 -25.93 -23.30 28.64
C LEU A 132 -25.26 -21.94 28.35
N LEU A 133 -25.88 -20.85 28.78
CA LEU A 133 -25.34 -19.50 28.60
C LEU A 133 -24.07 -19.29 29.44
N LYS A 134 -24.02 -19.81 30.68
CA LYS A 134 -22.82 -19.84 31.53
C LYS A 134 -21.69 -20.62 30.86
N LYS A 135 -21.96 -21.84 30.40
CA LYS A 135 -20.97 -22.64 29.65
C LYS A 135 -20.45 -21.91 28.42
N ARG A 136 -21.32 -21.25 27.65
CA ARG A 136 -20.89 -20.45 26.50
C ARG A 136 -20.01 -19.28 26.93
N ALA A 137 -20.41 -18.55 27.97
CA ALA A 137 -19.64 -17.44 28.50
C ALA A 137 -18.24 -17.87 28.97
N ASP A 138 -18.14 -18.99 29.68
CA ASP A 138 -16.85 -19.55 30.14
C ASP A 138 -15.94 -19.88 28.97
N ASN A 139 -16.44 -20.61 27.96
CA ASN A 139 -15.68 -20.92 26.75
C ASN A 139 -15.23 -19.66 26.00
N ASN A 140 -16.08 -18.64 25.95
CA ASN A 140 -15.76 -17.36 25.32
C ASN A 140 -14.68 -16.62 26.11
N GLN A 141 -14.75 -16.59 27.44
CA GLN A 141 -13.72 -15.99 28.29
C GLN A 141 -12.37 -16.69 28.12
N GLU A 142 -12.33 -18.02 28.09
CA GLU A 142 -11.11 -18.78 27.84
C GLU A 142 -10.47 -18.42 26.49
N LYS A 143 -11.28 -18.28 25.43
CA LYS A 143 -10.79 -17.80 24.12
C LYS A 143 -10.22 -16.39 24.18
N LEU A 144 -10.89 -15.48 24.90
CA LEU A 144 -10.43 -14.10 25.07
C LEU A 144 -9.15 -13.99 25.92
N ASP A 145 -8.92 -14.92 26.85
CA ASP A 145 -7.70 -15.00 27.64
C ASP A 145 -6.56 -15.70 26.88
N ALA A 146 -6.88 -16.60 25.95
CA ALA A 146 -5.92 -17.28 25.09
C ALA A 146 -5.51 -16.45 23.85
N LEU A 147 -5.98 -15.21 23.72
CA LEU A 147 -5.63 -14.34 22.60
C LEU A 147 -4.12 -14.09 22.55
N PRO A 148 -3.49 -14.17 21.35
CA PRO A 148 -2.06 -13.93 21.20
C PRO A 148 -1.70 -12.45 21.49
N GLU A 149 -0.43 -12.19 21.82
CA GLU A 149 0.04 -10.81 22.08
C GLU A 149 0.13 -9.95 20.81
N SER A 150 0.20 -10.58 19.63
CA SER A 150 0.31 -9.88 18.35
C SER A 150 -1.07 -9.42 17.84
N PRO A 151 -1.22 -8.15 17.38
CA PRO A 151 -2.49 -7.65 16.84
C PRO A 151 -3.06 -8.46 15.67
N ALA A 152 -2.19 -8.90 14.74
CA ALA A 152 -2.61 -9.73 13.62
C ALA A 152 -3.18 -11.09 14.06
N GLY A 153 -2.58 -11.70 15.09
CA GLY A 153 -3.10 -12.93 15.70
C GLY A 153 -4.44 -12.70 16.39
N GLN A 154 -4.59 -11.59 17.13
CA GLN A 154 -5.85 -11.24 17.79
C GLN A 154 -6.97 -11.06 16.79
N ILE A 155 -6.74 -10.33 15.69
CA ILE A 155 -7.73 -10.16 14.61
C ILE A 155 -8.14 -11.51 14.03
N LYS A 156 -7.18 -12.41 13.80
CA LYS A 156 -7.48 -13.74 13.25
C LYS A 156 -8.38 -14.55 14.19
N GLU A 157 -8.05 -14.61 15.47
CA GLU A 157 -8.89 -15.31 16.45
C GLU A 157 -10.27 -14.65 16.60
N LEU A 158 -10.32 -13.32 16.61
CA LEU A 158 -11.58 -12.55 16.71
C LEU A 158 -12.45 -12.63 15.44
N LEU A 159 -11.87 -12.91 14.27
CA LEU A 159 -12.63 -13.18 13.04
C LEU A 159 -13.45 -14.47 13.13
N GLU A 160 -12.91 -15.49 13.80
CA GLU A 160 -13.59 -16.78 14.02
C GLU A 160 -14.37 -16.82 15.34
N TYR A 161 -14.32 -15.73 16.12
CA TYR A 161 -14.94 -15.61 17.42
C TYR A 161 -16.43 -15.25 17.31
N ASP A 162 -17.26 -16.00 18.05
CA ASP A 162 -18.69 -15.74 18.16
C ASP A 162 -18.93 -14.76 19.32
N PHE A 163 -19.00 -13.48 18.98
CA PHE A 163 -19.29 -12.40 19.92
C PHE A 163 -20.64 -12.63 20.58
N MET A 164 -20.62 -12.60 21.91
CA MET A 164 -21.86 -12.42 22.62
C MET A 164 -22.29 -10.97 22.39
N ASP A 165 -21.47 -9.96 22.70
CA ASP A 165 -21.92 -8.56 22.78
C ASP A 165 -22.08 -7.87 21.42
N PRO A 166 -23.27 -7.33 21.10
CA PRO A 166 -23.51 -6.70 19.81
C PRO A 166 -22.69 -5.41 19.63
N GLU A 167 -22.37 -4.69 20.72
CA GLU A 167 -21.52 -3.50 20.65
C GLU A 167 -20.07 -3.89 20.35
N ALA A 168 -19.56 -4.95 21.00
CA ALA A 168 -18.23 -5.47 20.71
C ALA A 168 -18.10 -5.97 19.27
N GLN A 169 -19.11 -6.69 18.77
CA GLN A 169 -19.17 -7.14 17.38
C GLN A 169 -19.13 -5.97 16.40
N GLN A 170 -19.92 -4.92 16.67
CA GLN A 170 -19.96 -3.74 15.82
C GLN A 170 -18.61 -3.01 15.79
N LYS A 171 -17.98 -2.79 16.96
CA LYS A 171 -16.64 -2.17 17.04
C LYS A 171 -15.59 -2.97 16.26
N PHE A 172 -15.67 -4.30 16.30
CA PHE A 172 -14.77 -5.15 15.54
C PHE A 172 -15.02 -5.04 14.03
N GLN A 173 -16.28 -5.01 13.60
CA GLN A 173 -16.65 -4.81 12.19
C GLN A 173 -16.12 -3.46 11.67
N ASP A 174 -16.32 -2.38 12.45
CA ASP A 174 -15.85 -1.04 12.11
C ASP A 174 -14.31 -1.00 11.99
N LEU A 175 -13.61 -1.70 12.89
CA LEU A 175 -12.16 -1.83 12.83
C LEU A 175 -11.71 -2.54 11.54
N LEU A 176 -12.35 -3.65 11.18
CA LEU A 176 -12.04 -4.40 9.96
C LEU A 176 -12.27 -3.56 8.71
N ASP A 177 -13.35 -2.80 8.66
CA ASP A 177 -13.69 -2.00 7.48
C ASP A 177 -12.73 -0.81 7.32
N GLN A 178 -12.32 -0.17 8.43
CA GLN A 178 -11.26 0.83 8.40
C GLN A 178 -9.92 0.25 7.93
N LEU A 179 -9.55 -0.93 8.42
CA LEU A 179 -8.31 -1.60 8.02
C LEU A 179 -8.32 -1.94 6.52
N LYS A 180 -9.44 -2.48 6.01
CA LYS A 180 -9.62 -2.75 4.57
C LYS A 180 -9.51 -1.48 3.74
N SER A 181 -10.18 -0.41 4.17
CA SER A 181 -10.14 0.89 3.48
C SER A 181 -8.71 1.44 3.40
N GLN A 182 -7.98 1.45 4.52
CA GLN A 182 -6.59 1.90 4.55
C GLN A 182 -5.68 1.02 3.68
N MET A 183 -5.87 -0.31 3.69
CA MET A 183 -5.12 -1.22 2.82
C MET A 183 -5.42 -0.93 1.34
N ALA A 184 -6.68 -0.74 0.97
CA ALA A 184 -7.08 -0.40 -0.39
C ALA A 184 -6.49 0.93 -0.85
N GLN A 185 -6.51 1.96 0.01
CA GLN A 185 -5.90 3.26 -0.27
C GLN A 185 -4.39 3.15 -0.48
N ASN A 186 -3.69 2.44 0.39
CA ASN A 186 -2.24 2.25 0.27
C ASN A 186 -1.87 1.47 -0.99
N MET A 187 -2.60 0.39 -1.29
CA MET A 187 -2.40 -0.41 -2.50
C MET A 187 -2.69 0.41 -3.77
N GLY A 188 -3.76 1.21 -3.76
CA GLY A 188 -4.12 2.11 -4.85
C GLY A 188 -3.07 3.20 -5.07
N GLN A 189 -2.52 3.77 -4.00
CA GLN A 189 -1.43 4.75 -4.08
C GLN A 189 -0.15 4.11 -4.62
N GLN A 190 0.22 2.91 -4.17
CA GLN A 190 1.36 2.17 -4.69
C GLN A 190 1.19 1.84 -6.18
N MET A 191 -0.01 1.43 -6.58
CA MET A 191 -0.33 1.17 -7.98
C MET A 191 -0.28 2.46 -8.80
N MET A 192 -0.79 3.59 -8.27
CA MET A 192 -0.70 4.89 -8.92
C MET A 192 0.75 5.37 -9.05
N ASP A 193 1.59 5.17 -8.04
CA ASP A 193 3.02 5.48 -8.10
C ASP A 193 3.73 4.60 -9.14
N GLN A 194 3.32 3.34 -9.27
CA GLN A 194 3.84 2.44 -10.30
C GLN A 194 3.39 2.84 -11.70
N VAL A 195 2.12 3.26 -11.87
CA VAL A 195 1.57 3.76 -13.14
C VAL A 195 2.16 5.13 -13.51
N GLN A 196 2.37 6.02 -12.55
CA GLN A 196 3.08 7.30 -12.78
C GLN A 196 4.58 7.10 -13.00
N GLY A 197 5.14 5.99 -12.50
CA GLY A 197 6.48 5.52 -12.80
C GLY A 197 6.60 4.85 -14.18
N MET A 198 5.50 4.56 -14.86
CA MET A 198 5.51 4.21 -16.28
C MET A 198 5.78 5.48 -17.08
N SER A 199 6.74 5.42 -18.00
CA SER A 199 7.06 6.57 -18.84
C SER A 199 5.88 6.87 -19.77
N GLU A 200 5.73 8.12 -20.23
CA GLU A 200 4.76 8.44 -21.29
C GLU A 200 4.96 7.55 -22.54
N ASP A 201 6.20 7.12 -22.78
CA ASP A 201 6.60 6.16 -23.80
C ASP A 201 6.01 4.76 -23.58
N ASP A 202 5.91 4.28 -22.34
CA ASP A 202 5.33 2.96 -22.01
C ASP A 202 3.81 2.95 -22.26
N MET A 203 3.13 4.06 -21.97
CA MET A 203 1.71 4.23 -22.28
C MET A 203 1.44 4.36 -23.79
N ALA A 204 2.35 4.99 -24.55
CA ALA A 204 2.27 5.02 -26.01
C ALA A 204 2.41 3.61 -26.59
N ALA A 205 3.43 2.85 -26.15
CA ALA A 205 3.67 1.48 -26.61
C ALA A 205 2.49 0.54 -26.31
N SER A 206 1.86 0.65 -25.14
CA SER A 206 0.67 -0.15 -24.79
C SER A 206 -0.55 0.18 -25.68
N ARG A 207 -0.76 1.46 -26.04
CA ARG A 207 -1.84 1.87 -26.94
C ARG A 207 -1.64 1.34 -28.35
N GLU A 208 -0.41 1.36 -28.86
CA GLU A 208 -0.09 0.80 -30.17
C GLU A 208 -0.30 -0.72 -30.21
N MET A 209 0.08 -1.43 -29.14
CA MET A 209 -0.17 -2.86 -29.00
C MET A 209 -1.67 -3.18 -29.03
N MET A 210 -2.50 -2.43 -28.29
CA MET A 210 -3.96 -2.61 -28.27
C MET A 210 -4.61 -2.33 -29.64
N GLN A 211 -4.08 -1.36 -30.39
CA GLN A 211 -4.54 -1.09 -31.76
C GLN A 211 -4.21 -2.26 -32.69
N ALA A 212 -3.00 -2.81 -32.59
CA ALA A 212 -2.59 -3.95 -33.39
C ALA A 212 -3.43 -5.22 -33.07
N ILE A 213 -3.72 -5.47 -31.80
CA ILE A 213 -4.62 -6.57 -31.38
C ILE A 213 -6.03 -6.37 -31.96
N ASN A 214 -6.60 -5.17 -31.81
CA ASN A 214 -7.93 -4.87 -32.37
C ASN A 214 -7.99 -5.06 -33.89
N GLN A 215 -6.92 -4.70 -34.61
CA GLN A 215 -6.83 -4.91 -36.04
C GLN A 215 -6.83 -6.41 -36.39
N MET A 216 -6.03 -7.23 -35.70
CA MET A 216 -6.00 -8.68 -35.90
C MET A 216 -7.35 -9.34 -35.59
N ILE A 217 -8.04 -8.91 -34.53
CA ILE A 217 -9.41 -9.36 -34.22
C ILE A 217 -10.35 -9.00 -35.38
N GLY A 218 -10.28 -7.77 -35.88
CA GLY A 218 -11.06 -7.30 -37.02
C GLY A 218 -10.82 -8.12 -38.28
N ASP A 219 -9.56 -8.45 -38.58
CA ASP A 219 -9.20 -9.27 -39.74
C ASP A 219 -9.74 -10.70 -39.61
N LYS A 220 -9.60 -11.34 -38.45
CA LYS A 220 -10.17 -12.69 -38.20
C LYS A 220 -11.70 -12.68 -38.33
N LEU A 221 -12.38 -11.67 -37.81
CA LEU A 221 -13.83 -11.50 -37.94
C LEU A 221 -14.29 -11.26 -39.39
N ALA A 222 -13.46 -10.59 -40.18
CA ALA A 222 -13.68 -10.38 -41.61
C ALA A 222 -13.33 -11.61 -42.46
N GLY A 223 -12.89 -12.71 -41.84
CA GLY A 223 -12.45 -13.93 -42.53
C GLY A 223 -11.09 -13.79 -43.23
N ARG A 224 -10.29 -12.78 -42.86
CA ARG A 224 -8.90 -12.61 -43.31
C ARG A 224 -7.94 -13.23 -42.31
N GLU A 225 -6.75 -13.57 -42.79
CA GLU A 225 -5.69 -14.10 -41.95
C GLU A 225 -5.00 -12.93 -41.22
N PRO A 226 -5.00 -12.88 -39.88
CA PRO A 226 -4.35 -11.81 -39.13
C PRO A 226 -2.82 -11.93 -39.21
N ASP A 227 -2.13 -10.79 -39.31
CA ASP A 227 -0.66 -10.72 -39.36
C ASP A 227 -0.04 -10.88 -37.96
N PHE A 228 -0.07 -12.12 -37.47
CA PHE A 228 0.49 -12.47 -36.16
C PHE A 228 2.02 -12.38 -36.12
N ASP A 229 2.70 -12.75 -37.21
CA ASP A 229 4.16 -12.66 -37.32
C ASP A 229 4.64 -11.20 -37.21
N GLY A 230 3.96 -10.28 -37.90
CA GLY A 230 4.21 -8.84 -37.80
C GLY A 230 3.92 -8.29 -36.40
N PHE A 231 2.89 -8.79 -35.74
CA PHE A 231 2.59 -8.43 -34.35
C PHE A 231 3.70 -8.87 -33.38
N MET A 232 4.15 -10.13 -33.49
CA MET A 232 5.21 -10.67 -32.64
C MET A 232 6.57 -10.01 -32.89
N GLN A 233 6.85 -9.57 -34.12
CA GLN A 233 8.06 -8.83 -34.44
C GLN A 233 8.12 -7.46 -33.74
N ASN A 234 6.98 -6.77 -33.61
CA ASN A 234 6.91 -5.43 -33.04
C ASN A 234 6.67 -5.43 -31.52
N PHE A 235 5.86 -6.37 -31.02
CA PHE A 235 5.38 -6.40 -29.63
C PHE A 235 5.79 -7.65 -28.85
N GLY A 236 6.52 -8.59 -29.45
CA GLY A 236 6.92 -9.85 -28.80
C GLY A 236 7.76 -9.66 -27.54
N GLN A 237 8.51 -8.56 -27.44
CA GLN A 237 9.31 -8.21 -26.27
C GLN A 237 8.45 -7.91 -25.03
N ASN A 238 7.18 -7.53 -25.22
CA ASN A 238 6.26 -7.17 -24.14
C ASN A 238 5.67 -8.40 -23.43
N PHE A 239 5.79 -9.59 -24.00
CA PHE A 239 5.24 -10.83 -23.43
C PHE A 239 6.21 -11.60 -22.51
N GLY A 240 7.44 -11.11 -22.36
CA GLY A 240 8.43 -11.69 -21.45
C GLY A 240 8.77 -13.16 -21.77
N ASP A 241 8.83 -14.01 -20.75
CA ASP A 241 9.26 -15.41 -20.84
C ASP A 241 8.24 -16.37 -21.49
N ASN A 242 6.98 -15.94 -21.67
CA ASN A 242 5.94 -16.78 -22.25
C ASN A 242 5.17 -16.05 -23.35
N PRO A 243 5.80 -15.81 -24.53
CA PRO A 243 5.13 -15.24 -25.69
C PRO A 243 4.14 -16.22 -26.31
N PRO A 244 2.97 -15.75 -26.77
CA PRO A 244 2.02 -16.61 -27.46
C PRO A 244 2.62 -17.12 -28.77
N GLN A 245 2.33 -18.38 -29.12
CA GLN A 245 2.80 -18.98 -30.38
C GLN A 245 1.83 -18.80 -31.55
N SER A 246 0.60 -18.36 -31.26
CA SER A 246 -0.42 -18.13 -32.28
C SER A 246 -1.41 -17.05 -31.85
N PHE A 247 -2.15 -16.51 -32.83
CA PHE A 247 -3.26 -15.58 -32.56
C PHE A 247 -4.32 -16.17 -31.62
N GLU A 248 -4.57 -17.48 -31.68
CA GLU A 248 -5.54 -18.16 -30.84
C GLU A 248 -5.05 -18.26 -29.38
N GLU A 249 -3.76 -18.53 -29.18
CA GLU A 249 -3.12 -18.54 -27.87
C GLU A 249 -3.07 -17.14 -27.25
N LEU A 250 -2.79 -16.11 -28.07
CA LEU A 250 -2.86 -14.71 -27.65
C LEU A 250 -4.27 -14.34 -27.15
N MET A 251 -5.32 -14.76 -27.87
CA MET A 251 -6.71 -14.50 -27.47
C MET A 251 -7.11 -15.23 -26.19
N GLU A 252 -6.60 -16.46 -25.98
CA GLU A 252 -6.84 -17.23 -24.76
C GLU A 252 -6.17 -16.56 -23.54
N GLN A 253 -4.92 -16.13 -23.70
CA GLN A 253 -4.19 -15.41 -22.65
C GLN A 253 -4.85 -14.06 -22.31
N LEU A 254 -5.31 -13.33 -23.32
CA LEU A 254 -6.03 -12.06 -23.13
C LEU A 254 -7.38 -12.28 -22.42
N GLN A 255 -8.10 -13.36 -22.74
CA GLN A 255 -9.33 -13.74 -22.05
C GLN A 255 -9.08 -14.11 -20.59
N GLN A 256 -8.02 -14.87 -20.29
CA GLN A 256 -7.65 -15.19 -18.89
C GLN A 256 -7.32 -13.92 -18.10
N GLN A 257 -6.57 -12.99 -18.69
CA GLN A 257 -6.21 -11.74 -18.04
C GLN A 257 -7.45 -10.87 -17.76
N LEU A 258 -8.41 -10.82 -18.69
CA LEU A 258 -9.69 -10.12 -18.48
C LEU A 258 -10.56 -10.79 -17.40
N ALA A 259 -10.61 -12.12 -17.35
CA ALA A 259 -11.34 -12.85 -16.32
C ALA A 259 -10.72 -12.64 -14.92
N GLN A 260 -9.40 -12.57 -14.85
CA GLN A 260 -8.67 -12.31 -13.60
C GLN A 260 -8.88 -10.86 -13.12
N MET A 261 -8.97 -9.90 -14.04
CA MET A 261 -9.33 -8.51 -13.73
C MET A 261 -10.79 -8.38 -13.28
N GLN A 262 -11.73 -9.10 -13.92
CA GLN A 262 -13.13 -9.16 -13.46
C GLN A 262 -13.26 -9.79 -12.08
N SER A 263 -12.51 -10.86 -11.79
CA SER A 263 -12.47 -11.45 -10.44
C SER A 263 -11.90 -10.49 -9.40
N MET A 264 -10.89 -9.68 -9.77
CA MET A 264 -10.36 -8.65 -8.88
C MET A 264 -11.40 -7.54 -8.65
N LEU A 265 -12.02 -7.01 -9.70
CA LEU A 265 -13.14 -6.06 -9.59
C LEU A 265 -14.27 -6.66 -8.75
N ASP A 266 -14.51 -7.97 -8.87
CA ASP A 266 -15.53 -8.64 -8.08
C ASP A 266 -15.17 -8.75 -6.59
N SER A 267 -13.88 -8.85 -6.29
CA SER A 267 -13.35 -8.79 -4.94
C SER A 267 -13.18 -7.37 -4.37
N MET A 268 -13.29 -6.32 -5.20
CA MET A 268 -13.25 -4.92 -4.75
C MET A 268 -14.56 -4.50 -4.09
N SER A 269 -14.47 -3.63 -3.07
CA SER A 269 -15.63 -3.13 -2.35
C SER A 269 -16.56 -2.31 -3.25
N PRO A 270 -17.88 -2.26 -2.95
CA PRO A 270 -18.84 -1.53 -3.76
C PRO A 270 -18.53 -0.03 -3.92
N GLU A 271 -17.89 0.60 -2.93
CA GLU A 271 -17.45 2.01 -3.06
C GLU A 271 -16.30 2.17 -4.06
N ALA A 272 -15.30 1.29 -4.01
CA ALA A 272 -14.14 1.35 -4.90
C ALA A 272 -14.51 1.10 -6.37
N ARG A 273 -15.54 0.28 -6.63
CA ARG A 273 -16.11 0.12 -7.98
C ARG A 273 -16.69 1.42 -8.52
N ARG A 274 -17.44 2.17 -7.70
CA ARG A 274 -18.07 3.43 -8.12
C ARG A 274 -17.06 4.52 -8.42
N GLU A 275 -15.99 4.65 -7.61
CA GLU A 275 -14.92 5.62 -7.89
C GLU A 275 -14.19 5.30 -9.20
N MET A 276 -14.03 4.02 -9.54
CA MET A 276 -13.41 3.62 -10.80
C MET A 276 -14.33 3.83 -12.01
N GLU A 277 -15.63 3.58 -11.86
CA GLU A 277 -16.64 3.89 -12.89
C GLU A 277 -16.71 5.40 -13.18
N ASP A 278 -16.53 6.25 -12.17
CA ASP A 278 -16.47 7.71 -12.33
C ASP A 278 -15.17 8.18 -13.00
N ALA A 279 -14.04 7.50 -12.73
CA ALA A 279 -12.75 7.82 -13.33
C ALA A 279 -12.59 7.34 -14.80
N LEU A 280 -13.42 6.39 -15.23
CA LEU A 280 -13.42 5.83 -16.60
C LEU A 280 -14.54 6.41 -17.49
N ALA A 281 -15.43 7.23 -16.93
CA ALA A 281 -16.51 7.95 -17.64
C ALA A 281 -16.03 9.31 -18.19
#